data_AF-A0AAE4IWC6-F1
#
_entry.id   AF-A0AAE4IWC6-F1
#
_cell.length_a   1.000
_cell.length_b   1.000
_cell.length_c   1.000
_cell.angle_alpha   90.00
_cell.angle_beta   90.00
_cell.angle_gamma   90.00
#
_symmetry.space_group_name_H-M   'P 1'
#
loop_
_entity.id
_entity.type
_entity.pdbx_description
1 polymer ?
#
loop_
_entity_poly.entity_id
_entity_poly.type
_entity_poly.pdbx_seq_one_letter_code
_entity_poly.pdbx_strand_id
1 'polypeptide(L)'
;MYYAQKTGALMSDSYAGLIGAVVGAIITGGFAWFTDWRKNRSKNKKDLEVLSLKLTYKLERYVALCLECSEDDGREYYHEDEGRCSGSLFRGYNIEFPEFNLGKFEDIDWKLLPVNLMHEIFTLPTKVNSARQRFAKEWNEFDEHLNDDYPTTIRAKELTDLAIYFYNVSSSLRTLAGLPLPEDSIIIDTLNKNKIRNDEDYNRLFIRKE
;
A
#
# COMPACT_ATOMS: atom_id res chain seq x y z
N MET A 1 -2.70 -68.01 66.63
CA MET A 1 -1.91 -66.77 66.53
C MET A 1 -1.82 -66.40 65.06
N TYR A 2 -2.22 -65.18 64.74
CA TYR A 2 -2.28 -64.57 63.40
C TYR A 2 -0.98 -64.75 62.60
N TYR A 3 -1.05 -64.93 61.28
CA TYR A 3 -0.42 -64.02 60.32
C TYR A 3 -1.12 -64.09 58.96
N ALA A 4 -1.51 -62.91 58.50
CA ALA A 4 -2.31 -62.66 57.31
C ALA A 4 -1.47 -62.70 56.03
N GLN A 5 -1.97 -63.37 55.00
CA GLN A 5 -1.48 -63.23 53.63
C GLN A 5 -2.38 -62.21 52.92
N LYS A 6 -1.94 -60.94 52.88
CA LYS A 6 -2.59 -59.86 52.12
C LYS A 6 -1.64 -59.37 51.02
N THR A 7 -1.43 -60.21 50.01
CA THR A 7 -0.63 -59.90 48.81
C THR A 7 -1.54 -59.65 47.61
N GLY A 8 -2.40 -58.62 47.71
CA GLY A 8 -3.36 -58.32 46.64
C GLY A 8 -3.56 -56.84 46.32
N ALA A 9 -2.91 -55.90 47.03
CA ALA A 9 -3.24 -54.47 46.96
C ALA A 9 -2.12 -53.54 46.45
N LEU A 10 -0.92 -54.04 46.15
CA LEU A 10 0.23 -53.19 45.79
C LEU A 10 0.43 -52.99 44.27
N MET A 11 -0.21 -53.80 43.43
CA MET A 11 -0.02 -53.76 41.97
C MET A 11 -1.02 -52.85 41.24
N SER A 12 -2.15 -52.49 41.85
CA SER A 12 -3.16 -51.58 41.29
C SER A 12 -2.76 -50.10 41.37
N ASP A 13 -2.13 -49.69 42.47
CA ASP A 13 -1.91 -48.27 42.77
C ASP A 13 -0.74 -47.67 41.97
N SER A 14 0.24 -48.51 41.63
CA SER A 14 1.39 -48.12 40.79
C SER A 14 0.97 -47.82 39.33
N TYR A 15 -0.02 -48.57 38.80
CA TYR A 15 -0.58 -48.31 37.47
C TYR A 15 -1.47 -47.06 37.44
N ALA A 16 -2.25 -46.82 38.50
CA ALA A 16 -3.11 -45.63 38.60
C ALA A 16 -2.28 -44.33 38.60
N GLY A 17 -1.14 -44.30 39.31
CA GLY A 17 -0.21 -43.17 39.31
C GLY A 17 0.46 -42.93 37.97
N LEU A 18 0.87 -44.01 37.27
CA LEU A 18 1.55 -43.92 35.98
C LEU A 18 0.58 -43.46 34.86
N ILE A 19 -0.66 -43.94 34.87
CA ILE A 19 -1.71 -43.52 33.94
C ILE A 19 -2.09 -42.05 34.20
N GLY A 20 -2.20 -41.63 35.46
CA GLY A 20 -2.46 -40.24 35.82
C GLY A 20 -1.37 -39.27 35.33
N ALA A 21 -0.10 -39.65 35.44
CA ALA A 21 1.02 -38.86 34.96
C ALA A 21 1.07 -38.73 33.43
N VAL A 22 0.80 -39.82 32.71
CA VAL A 22 0.76 -39.82 31.23
C VAL A 22 -0.42 -38.99 30.71
N VAL A 23 -1.61 -39.14 31.30
CA VAL A 23 -2.79 -38.35 30.93
C VAL A 23 -2.59 -36.87 31.26
N GLY A 24 -1.99 -36.56 32.42
CA GLY A 24 -1.64 -35.18 32.80
C GLY A 24 -0.64 -34.52 31.83
N ALA A 25 0.37 -35.25 31.37
CA ALA A 25 1.35 -34.76 30.40
C ALA A 25 0.73 -34.50 29.01
N ILE A 26 -0.17 -35.37 28.55
CA ILE A 26 -0.86 -35.22 27.26
C ILE A 26 -1.80 -34.01 27.28
N ILE A 27 -2.57 -33.83 28.36
CA ILE A 27 -3.49 -32.68 28.50
C ILE A 27 -2.70 -31.37 28.58
N THR A 28 -1.59 -31.35 29.32
CA THR A 28 -0.77 -30.14 29.50
C THR A 28 -0.01 -29.80 28.21
N GLY A 29 0.55 -30.79 27.51
CA GLY A 29 1.20 -30.61 26.22
C GLY A 29 0.22 -30.16 25.12
N GLY A 30 -0.97 -30.76 25.06
CA GLY A 30 -2.02 -30.39 24.12
C GLY A 30 -2.59 -28.99 24.38
N PHE A 31 -2.74 -28.59 25.64
CA PHE A 31 -3.19 -27.25 26.02
C PHE A 31 -2.10 -26.18 25.74
N ALA A 32 -0.84 -26.49 25.99
CA ALA A 32 0.29 -25.64 25.60
C ALA A 32 0.32 -25.44 24.08
N TRP A 33 0.20 -26.52 23.29
CA TRP A 33 0.15 -26.44 21.84
C TRP A 33 -1.06 -25.65 21.32
N PHE A 34 -2.25 -25.84 21.90
CA PHE A 34 -3.46 -25.10 21.51
C PHE A 34 -3.37 -23.61 21.86
N THR A 35 -2.84 -23.28 23.05
CA THR A 35 -2.65 -21.89 23.47
C THR A 35 -1.55 -21.21 22.64
N ASP A 36 -0.47 -21.89 22.31
CA ASP A 36 0.57 -21.39 21.40
C ASP A 36 0.05 -21.25 19.97
N TRP A 37 -0.77 -22.18 19.48
CA TRP A 37 -1.41 -22.06 18.17
C TRP A 37 -2.36 -20.86 18.12
N ARG A 38 -3.18 -20.66 19.16
CA ARG A 38 -4.09 -19.51 19.26
C ARG A 38 -3.34 -18.19 19.43
N LYS A 39 -2.27 -18.17 20.23
CA LYS A 39 -1.39 -17.00 20.42
C LYS A 39 -0.65 -16.66 19.13
N ASN A 40 -0.08 -17.63 18.43
CA ASN A 40 0.57 -17.41 17.13
C ASN A 40 -0.41 -16.90 16.09
N ARG A 41 -1.64 -17.43 16.04
CA ARG A 41 -2.67 -16.91 15.12
C ARG A 41 -3.10 -15.49 15.46
N SER A 42 -3.26 -15.18 16.75
CA SER A 42 -3.58 -13.82 17.20
C SER A 42 -2.42 -12.84 17.01
N LYS A 43 -1.18 -13.30 17.17
CA LYS A 43 0.04 -12.52 16.96
C LYS A 43 0.22 -12.21 15.48
N ASN A 44 0.15 -13.22 14.61
CA ASN A 44 0.22 -13.05 13.16
C ASN A 44 -0.88 -12.10 12.64
N LYS A 45 -2.08 -12.12 13.23
CA LYS A 45 -3.15 -11.18 12.89
C LYS A 45 -2.79 -9.75 13.27
N LYS A 46 -2.33 -9.51 14.50
CA LYS A 46 -1.90 -8.17 14.94
C LYS A 46 -0.70 -7.66 14.15
N ASP A 47 0.26 -8.53 13.87
CA ASP A 47 1.44 -8.19 13.09
C ASP A 47 1.05 -7.85 11.64
N LEU A 48 0.09 -8.57 11.05
CA LEU A 48 -0.48 -8.23 9.74
C LEU A 48 -1.24 -6.89 9.75
N GLU A 49 -2.05 -6.63 10.79
CA GLU A 49 -2.77 -5.37 10.96
C GLU A 49 -1.80 -4.19 11.04
N VAL A 50 -0.75 -4.30 11.85
CA VAL A 50 0.29 -3.25 12.00
C VAL A 50 1.07 -3.06 10.70
N LEU A 51 1.44 -4.16 10.02
CA LEU A 51 2.12 -4.15 8.73
C LEU A 51 1.27 -3.42 7.68
N SER A 52 0.01 -3.83 7.54
CA SER A 52 -0.91 -3.23 6.59
C SER A 52 -1.11 -1.75 6.91
N LEU A 53 -1.31 -1.36 8.17
CA LEU A 53 -1.48 0.04 8.56
C LEU A 53 -0.27 0.92 8.20
N LYS A 54 0.96 0.43 8.47
CA LYS A 54 2.19 1.16 8.13
C LYS A 54 2.35 1.33 6.62
N LEU A 55 2.06 0.28 5.85
CA LEU A 55 2.16 0.32 4.40
C LEU A 55 1.07 1.21 3.80
N THR A 56 -0.19 1.06 4.22
CA THR A 56 -1.32 1.81 3.66
C THR A 56 -1.17 3.30 3.90
N TYR A 57 -0.73 3.72 5.10
CA TYR A 57 -0.42 5.12 5.38
C TYR A 57 0.62 5.70 4.40
N LYS A 58 1.66 4.92 4.11
CA LYS A 58 2.73 5.35 3.19
C LYS A 58 2.25 5.41 1.73
N LEU A 59 1.42 4.46 1.31
CA LEU A 59 0.82 4.45 -0.02
C LEU A 59 -0.16 5.62 -0.18
N GLU A 60 -1.01 5.87 0.80
CA GLU A 60 -2.00 6.96 0.78
C GLU A 60 -1.35 8.33 0.79
N ARG A 61 -0.27 8.50 1.56
CA ARG A 61 0.54 9.72 1.48
C ARG A 61 1.10 9.94 0.08
N TYR A 62 1.56 8.88 -0.59
CA TYR A 62 2.04 8.99 -1.96
C TYR A 62 0.91 9.31 -2.96
N VAL A 63 -0.29 8.73 -2.76
CA VAL A 63 -1.49 9.08 -3.53
C VAL A 63 -1.80 10.57 -3.43
N ALA A 64 -1.79 11.13 -2.22
CA ALA A 64 -2.02 12.56 -2.01
C ALA A 64 -0.97 13.43 -2.70
N LEU A 65 0.31 13.06 -2.63
CA LEU A 65 1.39 13.77 -3.33
C LEU A 65 1.22 13.70 -4.86
N CYS A 66 0.84 12.55 -5.40
CA CYS A 66 0.55 12.44 -6.83
C CYS A 66 -0.61 13.34 -7.27
N LEU A 67 -1.66 13.43 -6.45
CA LEU A 67 -2.80 14.30 -6.73
C LEU A 67 -2.36 15.77 -6.75
N GLU A 68 -1.67 16.23 -5.71
CA GLU A 68 -1.14 17.60 -5.62
C GLU A 68 -0.21 17.93 -6.79
N CYS A 69 0.72 17.02 -7.13
CA CYS A 69 1.63 17.19 -8.26
C CYS A 69 0.94 17.13 -9.63
N SER A 70 -0.23 16.51 -9.73
CA SER A 70 -1.00 16.40 -10.98
C SER A 70 -1.81 17.66 -11.27
N GLU A 71 -2.06 18.47 -10.24
CA GLU A 71 -2.80 19.73 -10.33
C GLU A 71 -1.87 20.93 -10.52
N ASP A 72 -0.55 20.73 -10.41
CA ASP A 72 0.45 21.76 -10.69
C ASP A 72 0.52 22.05 -12.21
N ASP A 73 -0.02 23.21 -12.57
CA ASP A 73 -0.01 23.72 -13.94
C ASP A 73 1.31 24.41 -14.32
N GLY A 74 2.26 24.59 -13.39
CA GLY A 74 3.55 25.22 -13.66
C GLY A 74 3.47 26.65 -14.23
N ARG A 75 2.31 27.30 -14.12
CA ARG A 75 2.03 28.62 -14.69
C ARG A 75 2.18 29.71 -13.65
N GLU A 76 2.89 30.77 -14.01
CA GLU A 76 2.90 32.02 -13.27
C GLU A 76 1.75 32.90 -13.81
N TYR A 77 0.78 33.20 -12.95
CA TYR A 77 -0.34 34.08 -13.27
C TYR A 77 0.00 35.52 -12.92
N TYR A 78 -0.20 36.43 -13.88
CA TYR A 78 -0.06 37.87 -13.66
C TYR A 78 -1.39 38.57 -13.88
N HIS A 79 -1.74 39.46 -12.96
CA HIS A 79 -2.96 40.25 -13.01
C HIS A 79 -2.77 41.52 -13.83
N GLU A 80 -3.89 42.09 -14.28
CA GLU A 80 -3.86 43.41 -14.91
C GLU A 80 -3.36 44.45 -13.92
N ASP A 81 -2.24 45.07 -14.26
CA ASP A 81 -1.74 46.28 -13.63
C ASP A 81 -1.23 47.22 -14.73
N GLU A 82 -1.36 48.53 -14.48
CA GLU A 82 -1.14 49.66 -15.40
C GLU A 82 -0.33 49.33 -16.68
N GLY A 83 -1.02 48.84 -17.72
CA GLY A 83 -0.45 48.62 -19.06
C GLY A 83 -0.16 47.17 -19.47
N ARG A 84 -0.46 46.14 -18.66
CA ARG A 84 -0.46 44.74 -19.11
C ARG A 84 -1.82 44.07 -18.95
N CYS A 85 -2.25 43.33 -19.96
CA CYS A 85 -3.40 42.43 -19.88
C CYS A 85 -3.06 41.23 -18.96
N SER A 86 -4.07 40.69 -18.29
CA SER A 86 -3.93 39.46 -17.51
C SER A 86 -3.51 38.30 -18.41
N GLY A 87 -2.59 37.48 -17.95
CA GLY A 87 -2.13 36.30 -18.68
C GLY A 87 -1.42 35.31 -17.77
N SER A 88 -0.95 34.22 -18.38
CA SER A 88 -0.11 33.24 -17.71
C SER A 88 1.10 32.92 -18.56
N LEU A 89 2.21 32.55 -17.93
CA LEU A 89 3.39 32.04 -18.61
C LEU A 89 3.84 30.77 -17.91
N PHE A 90 4.13 29.72 -18.68
CA PHE A 90 4.73 28.52 -18.12
C PHE A 90 6.17 28.81 -17.67
N ARG A 91 6.45 28.62 -16.39
CA ARG A 91 7.77 28.87 -15.78
C ARG A 91 8.51 27.59 -15.42
N GLY A 92 7.82 26.45 -15.47
CA GLY A 92 8.28 25.19 -14.92
C GLY A 92 7.39 24.77 -13.75
N TYR A 93 7.48 23.49 -13.40
CA TYR A 93 6.70 22.93 -12.30
C TYR A 93 7.13 23.52 -10.96
N ASN A 94 6.14 23.89 -10.14
CA ASN A 94 6.36 24.36 -8.78
C ASN A 94 6.63 23.20 -7.82
N ILE A 95 6.09 22.03 -8.13
CA ILE A 95 6.21 20.83 -7.31
C ILE A 95 7.07 19.80 -8.05
N GLU A 96 8.00 19.15 -7.35
CA GLU A 96 8.84 18.11 -7.93
C GLU A 96 8.08 16.80 -8.15
N PHE A 97 8.55 15.96 -9.07
CA PHE A 97 7.93 14.66 -9.32
C PHE A 97 8.09 13.77 -8.08
N PRO A 98 7.00 13.27 -7.47
CA PRO A 98 7.04 12.64 -6.17
C PRO A 98 7.91 11.39 -6.17
N GLU A 99 8.65 11.20 -5.07
CA GLU A 99 9.49 10.04 -4.86
C GLU A 99 8.81 9.00 -4.00
N PHE A 100 8.96 7.74 -4.39
CA PHE A 100 8.53 6.61 -3.58
C PHE A 100 9.70 5.67 -3.29
N ASN A 101 9.98 5.52 -2.01
CA ASN A 101 10.90 4.49 -1.53
C ASN A 101 10.17 3.70 -0.45
N LEU A 102 10.16 2.36 -0.56
CA LEU A 102 9.64 1.47 0.47
C LEU A 102 10.36 1.68 1.82
N GLY A 103 11.63 2.07 1.80
CA GLY A 103 12.45 2.29 2.99
C GLY A 103 12.90 0.98 3.62
N LYS A 104 13.64 1.08 4.72
CA LYS A 104 14.07 -0.10 5.47
C LYS A 104 12.94 -0.53 6.40
N PHE A 105 12.24 -1.57 5.99
CA PHE A 105 11.24 -2.22 6.82
C PHE A 105 11.92 -3.31 7.66
N GLU A 106 12.79 -2.90 8.60
CA GLU A 106 13.58 -3.81 9.45
C GLU A 106 12.69 -4.62 10.41
N ASP A 107 11.50 -4.11 10.75
CA ASP A 107 10.55 -4.75 11.68
C ASP A 107 9.36 -5.42 10.98
N ILE A 108 9.38 -5.58 9.65
CA ILE A 108 8.23 -6.11 8.90
C ILE A 108 8.47 -7.55 8.48
N ASP A 109 7.63 -8.46 8.97
CA ASP A 109 7.58 -9.83 8.46
C ASP A 109 6.71 -9.90 7.18
N TRP A 110 7.37 -9.76 6.03
CA TRP A 110 6.76 -9.86 4.71
C TRP A 110 6.06 -11.19 4.44
N LYS A 111 6.38 -12.26 5.21
CA LYS A 111 5.74 -13.57 5.07
C LYS A 111 4.25 -13.57 5.44
N LEU A 112 3.79 -12.52 6.12
CA LEU A 112 2.39 -12.34 6.46
C LEU A 112 1.53 -11.94 5.24
N LEU A 113 2.15 -11.44 4.17
CA LEU A 113 1.44 -11.01 2.96
C LEU A 113 1.33 -12.15 1.93
N PRO A 114 0.21 -12.22 1.18
CA PRO A 114 0.11 -13.04 -0.02
C PRO A 114 1.19 -12.63 -1.03
N VAL A 115 1.76 -13.62 -1.73
CA VAL A 115 2.85 -13.43 -2.70
C VAL A 115 2.51 -12.38 -3.77
N ASN A 116 1.28 -12.38 -4.27
CA ASN A 116 0.84 -11.43 -5.29
C ASN A 116 0.91 -9.98 -4.79
N LEU A 117 0.39 -9.72 -3.58
CA LEU A 117 0.39 -8.39 -2.99
C LEU A 117 1.80 -7.93 -2.62
N MET A 118 2.61 -8.86 -2.11
CA MET A 118 4.02 -8.62 -1.85
C MET A 118 4.75 -8.21 -3.15
N HIS A 119 4.57 -8.95 -4.24
CA HIS A 119 5.13 -8.61 -5.55
C HIS A 119 4.68 -7.21 -6.02
N GLU A 120 3.38 -6.92 -5.95
CA GLU A 120 2.85 -5.59 -6.30
C GLU A 120 3.56 -4.48 -5.51
N ILE A 121 3.67 -4.63 -4.19
CA ILE A 121 4.34 -3.65 -3.32
C ILE A 121 5.81 -3.47 -3.70
N PHE A 122 6.55 -4.56 -3.92
CA PHE A 122 7.96 -4.49 -4.32
C PHE A 122 8.17 -3.89 -5.71
N THR A 123 7.16 -3.94 -6.59
CA THR A 123 7.23 -3.33 -7.93
C THR A 123 6.89 -1.84 -7.94
N LEU A 124 6.35 -1.28 -6.83
CA LEU A 124 5.95 0.13 -6.76
C LEU A 124 7.08 1.11 -7.08
N PRO A 125 8.31 1.00 -6.50
CA PRO A 125 9.39 1.92 -6.84
C PRO A 125 9.77 1.86 -8.32
N THR A 126 9.75 0.66 -8.92
CA THR A 126 10.00 0.47 -10.35
C THR A 126 8.94 1.18 -11.18
N LYS A 127 7.66 1.08 -10.82
CA LYS A 127 6.56 1.77 -11.53
C LYS A 127 6.72 3.29 -11.47
N VAL A 128 7.10 3.84 -10.31
CA VAL A 128 7.37 5.28 -10.16
C VAL A 128 8.53 5.71 -11.05
N ASN A 129 9.64 4.96 -11.04
CA ASN A 129 10.79 5.24 -11.89
C ASN A 129 10.43 5.16 -13.38
N SER A 130 9.66 4.16 -13.80
CA SER A 130 9.22 4.04 -15.19
C SER A 130 8.32 5.20 -15.62
N ALA A 131 7.39 5.64 -14.78
CA ALA A 131 6.55 6.80 -15.06
C ALA A 131 7.37 8.09 -15.17
N ARG A 132 8.33 8.29 -14.25
CA ARG A 132 9.28 9.41 -14.30
C ARG A 132 10.11 9.40 -15.59
N GLN A 133 10.59 8.23 -16.02
CA GLN A 133 11.33 8.08 -17.27
C GLN A 133 10.47 8.36 -18.51
N ARG A 134 9.21 7.89 -18.53
CA ARG A 134 8.27 8.22 -19.61
C ARG A 134 8.03 9.72 -19.67
N PHE A 135 7.69 10.35 -18.54
CA PHE A 135 7.52 11.78 -18.45
C PHE A 135 8.76 12.55 -18.93
N ALA A 136 9.96 12.18 -18.46
CA ALA A 136 11.20 12.83 -18.88
C ALA A 136 11.50 12.66 -20.37
N LYS A 137 11.14 11.49 -20.95
CA LYS A 137 11.29 11.26 -22.38
C LYS A 137 10.36 12.18 -23.19
N GLU A 138 9.07 12.18 -22.88
CA GLU A 138 8.09 13.05 -23.55
C GLU A 138 8.43 14.54 -23.37
N TRP A 139 8.93 14.91 -22.19
CA TRP A 139 9.43 16.27 -21.92
C TRP A 139 10.60 16.67 -22.82
N ASN A 140 11.55 15.77 -23.07
CA ASN A 140 12.70 16.06 -23.94
C ASN A 140 12.33 16.11 -25.43
N GLU A 141 11.24 15.45 -25.82
CA GLU A 141 10.71 15.44 -27.18
C GLU A 141 9.72 16.61 -27.43
N PHE A 142 9.37 17.36 -26.38
CA PHE A 142 8.44 18.48 -26.45
C PHE A 142 9.02 19.67 -27.23
N ASP A 143 8.25 20.15 -28.20
CA ASP A 143 8.49 21.41 -28.91
C ASP A 143 7.55 22.49 -28.34
N GLU A 144 8.14 23.47 -27.65
CA GLU A 144 7.51 24.65 -27.04
C GLU A 144 6.50 25.34 -27.98
N HIS A 145 6.74 25.31 -29.29
CA HIS A 145 5.95 26.07 -30.26
C HIS A 145 4.63 25.42 -30.67
N LEU A 146 4.35 24.19 -30.21
CA LEU A 146 3.19 23.43 -30.67
C LEU A 146 2.01 23.41 -29.69
N ASN A 147 2.24 23.43 -28.38
CA ASN A 147 1.15 23.35 -27.40
C ASN A 147 1.58 23.67 -25.94
N ASP A 148 1.12 24.79 -25.40
CA ASP A 148 1.45 25.25 -24.03
C ASP A 148 0.98 24.30 -22.90
N ASP A 149 -0.03 23.46 -23.14
CA ASP A 149 -0.60 22.55 -22.14
C ASP A 149 -0.02 21.13 -22.21
N TYR A 150 0.82 20.82 -23.20
CA TYR A 150 1.37 19.49 -23.42
C TYR A 150 2.14 18.95 -22.20
N PRO A 151 3.05 19.71 -21.57
CA PRO A 151 3.86 19.14 -20.51
C PRO A 151 3.08 18.91 -19.21
N THR A 152 2.13 19.78 -18.88
CA THR A 152 1.25 19.64 -17.71
C THR A 152 0.30 18.46 -17.88
N THR A 153 -0.24 18.28 -19.09
CA THR A 153 -1.17 17.19 -19.41
C THR A 153 -0.52 15.81 -19.28
N ILE A 154 0.69 15.62 -19.82
CA ILE A 154 1.40 14.33 -19.73
C ILE A 154 1.77 14.01 -18.28
N ARG A 155 2.27 15.02 -17.56
CA ARG A 155 2.60 14.87 -16.14
C ARG A 155 1.37 14.49 -15.31
N ALA A 156 0.26 15.21 -15.50
CA ALA A 156 -0.99 14.97 -14.79
C ALA A 156 -1.53 13.56 -15.07
N LYS A 157 -1.45 13.10 -16.32
CA LYS A 157 -1.84 11.74 -16.71
C LYS A 157 -1.01 10.68 -15.98
N GLU A 158 0.33 10.75 -16.07
CA GLU A 158 1.22 9.75 -15.44
C GLU A 158 1.05 9.70 -13.92
N LEU A 159 0.90 10.85 -13.26
CA LEU A 159 0.69 10.92 -11.82
C LEU A 159 -0.68 10.39 -11.39
N THR A 160 -1.73 10.67 -12.16
CA THR A 160 -3.07 10.15 -11.88
C THR A 160 -3.11 8.62 -12.02
N ASP A 161 -2.50 8.08 -13.08
CA ASP A 161 -2.39 6.63 -13.30
C ASP A 161 -1.61 5.95 -12.13
N LEU A 162 -0.54 6.58 -11.66
CA LEU A 162 0.20 6.10 -10.47
C LEU A 162 -0.65 6.17 -9.20
N ALA A 163 -1.34 7.29 -8.95
CA ALA A 163 -2.17 7.48 -7.77
C ALA A 163 -3.26 6.40 -7.66
N ILE A 164 -3.95 6.10 -8.77
CA ILE A 164 -4.96 5.04 -8.83
C ILE A 164 -4.33 3.68 -8.51
N TYR A 165 -3.16 3.37 -9.09
CA TYR A 165 -2.46 2.12 -8.81
C TYR A 165 -2.11 1.96 -7.33
N PHE A 166 -1.54 2.99 -6.70
CA PHE A 166 -1.19 2.99 -5.29
C PHE A 166 -2.41 2.89 -4.37
N TYR A 167 -3.51 3.57 -4.73
CA TYR A 167 -4.78 3.46 -4.01
C TYR A 167 -5.33 2.03 -4.03
N ASN A 168 -5.26 1.34 -5.17
CA ASN A 168 -5.73 -0.04 -5.30
C ASN A 168 -4.89 -1.03 -4.48
N VAL A 169 -3.56 -0.84 -4.44
CA VAL A 169 -2.67 -1.63 -3.58
C VAL A 169 -2.97 -1.36 -2.10
N SER A 170 -3.18 -0.10 -1.72
CA SER A 170 -3.58 0.26 -0.35
C SER A 170 -4.91 -0.40 0.04
N SER A 171 -5.92 -0.32 -0.83
CA SER A 171 -7.25 -0.92 -0.61
C SER A 171 -7.17 -2.44 -0.44
N SER A 172 -6.31 -3.10 -1.22
CA SER A 172 -6.05 -4.54 -1.12
C SER A 172 -5.39 -4.90 0.22
N LEU A 173 -4.42 -4.11 0.69
CA LEU A 173 -3.78 -4.28 2.00
C LEU A 173 -4.76 -4.08 3.17
N ARG A 174 -5.63 -3.07 3.10
CA ARG A 174 -6.65 -2.81 4.13
C ARG A 174 -7.66 -3.95 4.19
N THR A 175 -8.14 -4.40 3.02
CA THR A 175 -9.06 -5.55 2.91
C THR A 175 -8.45 -6.81 3.51
N LEU A 176 -7.18 -7.11 3.19
CA LEU A 176 -6.46 -8.26 3.72
C LEU A 176 -6.37 -8.24 5.26
N ALA A 177 -6.11 -7.06 5.85
CA ALA A 177 -6.01 -6.90 7.30
C ALA A 177 -7.35 -6.70 8.01
N GLY A 178 -8.47 -6.60 7.28
CA GLY A 178 -9.77 -6.25 7.85
C GLY A 178 -9.84 -4.83 8.41
N LEU A 179 -9.00 -3.93 7.88
CA LEU A 179 -9.02 -2.51 8.20
C LEU A 179 -10.15 -1.81 7.44
N PRO A 180 -10.72 -0.71 7.96
CA PRO A 180 -11.66 0.09 7.20
C PRO A 180 -10.98 0.56 5.90
N LEU A 181 -11.71 0.51 4.79
CA LEU A 181 -11.28 1.15 3.56
C LEU A 181 -11.05 2.64 3.81
N PRO A 182 -10.23 3.32 3.00
CA PRO A 182 -10.05 4.76 3.13
C PRO A 182 -11.43 5.43 3.14
N GLU A 183 -11.72 6.25 4.16
CA GLU A 183 -13.04 6.88 4.34
C GLU A 183 -13.40 7.80 3.15
N ASP A 184 -12.39 8.21 2.38
CA ASP A 184 -12.53 9.13 1.27
C ASP A 184 -12.73 8.41 -0.07
N SER A 185 -13.92 7.85 -0.31
CA SER A 185 -14.34 7.49 -1.68
C SER A 185 -14.16 8.67 -2.65
N ILE A 186 -14.24 9.89 -2.10
CA ILE A 186 -13.95 11.15 -2.77
C ILE A 186 -12.58 11.15 -3.46
N ILE A 187 -11.52 10.58 -2.86
CA ILE A 187 -10.19 10.58 -3.46
C ILE A 187 -10.19 9.72 -4.73
N ILE A 188 -10.69 8.49 -4.65
CA ILE A 188 -10.70 7.60 -5.82
C ILE A 188 -11.68 8.09 -6.90
N ASP A 189 -12.81 8.69 -6.51
CA ASP A 189 -13.74 9.32 -7.44
C ASP A 189 -13.10 10.52 -8.15
N THR A 190 -12.36 11.35 -7.40
CA THR A 190 -11.59 12.48 -7.95
C THR A 190 -10.50 11.99 -8.90
N LEU A 191 -9.76 10.95 -8.52
CA LEU A 191 -8.73 10.35 -9.36
C LEU A 191 -9.32 9.77 -10.65
N ASN A 192 -10.45 9.09 -10.58
CA ASN A 192 -11.13 8.55 -11.77
C ASN A 192 -11.64 9.68 -12.68
N LYS A 193 -12.20 10.74 -12.11
CA LYS A 193 -12.61 11.93 -12.86
C LYS A 193 -11.40 12.61 -13.53
N ASN A 194 -10.32 12.80 -12.79
CA ASN A 194 -9.07 13.36 -13.30
C ASN A 194 -8.49 12.48 -14.40
N LYS A 195 -8.57 11.16 -14.26
CA LYS A 195 -8.10 10.21 -15.29
C LYS A 195 -8.83 10.42 -16.60
N ILE A 196 -10.16 10.49 -16.58
CA ILE A 196 -10.97 10.71 -17.79
C ILE A 196 -10.57 12.04 -18.44
N ARG A 197 -10.50 13.13 -17.66
CA ARG A 197 -10.11 14.45 -18.16
C ARG A 197 -8.70 14.43 -18.77
N ASN A 198 -7.73 13.88 -18.06
CA ASN A 198 -6.33 13.86 -18.48
C ASN A 198 -6.13 12.96 -19.71
N ASP A 199 -6.87 11.85 -19.83
CA ASP A 199 -6.86 11.00 -21.01
C ASP A 199 -7.49 11.72 -22.22
N GLU A 200 -8.58 12.47 -22.03
CA GLU A 200 -9.16 13.32 -23.08
C GLU A 200 -8.19 14.42 -23.54
N ASP A 201 -7.60 15.15 -22.59
CA ASP A 201 -6.65 16.23 -22.89
C ASP A 201 -5.39 15.67 -23.56
N TYR A 202 -4.87 14.54 -23.09
CA TYR A 202 -3.74 13.85 -23.73
C TYR A 202 -4.06 13.48 -25.18
N ASN A 203 -5.25 12.94 -25.45
CA ASN A 203 -5.64 12.60 -26.82
C ASN A 203 -5.73 13.85 -27.71
N ARG A 204 -6.20 14.99 -27.18
CA ARG A 204 -6.24 16.27 -27.92
C ARG A 204 -4.86 16.77 -28.33
N LEU A 205 -3.80 16.44 -27.59
CA LEU A 205 -2.42 16.83 -27.94
C LEU A 205 -1.98 16.28 -29.31
N PHE A 206 -2.49 15.11 -29.71
CA PHE A 206 -2.07 14.41 -30.93
C PHE A 206 -3.08 14.50 -32.07
N ILE A 207 -4.25 15.10 -31.85
CA ILE A 207 -5.19 15.43 -32.92
C ILE A 207 -4.63 16.66 -33.63
N ARG A 208 -3.88 16.43 -34.71
CA ARG A 208 -3.45 17.50 -35.63
C ARG A 208 -4.69 18.30 -36.04
N LYS A 209 -4.69 19.61 -35.79
CA LYS A 209 -5.54 20.53 -36.57
C LYS A 209 -5.06 20.44 -38.01
N GLU A 210 -5.80 19.71 -38.83
CA GLU A 210 -5.76 19.89 -40.30
C GLU A 210 -6.21 21.31 -40.67
#